data_AF-A0A850GH40-F1
#
_entry.id   AF-A0A850GH40-F1
#
_cell.length_a   1.000
_cell.length_b   1.000
_cell.length_c   1.000
_cell.angle_alpha   90.00
_cell.angle_beta   90.00
_cell.angle_gamma   90.00
#
_symmetry.space_group_name_H-M   'P 1'
#
loop_
_entity.id
_entity.type
_entity.pdbx_description
1 polymer ?
#
loop_
_entity_poly.entity_id
_entity_poly.type
_entity_poly.pdbx_seq_one_letter_code
_entity_poly.pdbx_strand_id
1 'polypeptide(L)'
;MALPVKPSRARSLALPACVLAALTCATAHAARPTEGGLWTFADEDEVTSWDAPGGGLRIHYAVSGPSVTILDDDDDSGVPDYVEDIAAVAAESLALYAELGFRPPVSEAELGLGELGGSEAFDIYLVDFQGSADGAFSVDACASAPRHCAGWFAIENDFSGYGYASLAAAVDTVVSHELFHAVQAAYDGSQPTWFSEGTATWAQRIYWPESPDFVAKCDAYLELSERPLNKPPSGPVQSFAYGTALFWWFLHERHGAALDVALQLASESSDGEDVDIVAGVAAALEAADDSLEAAWIEFVRLNLATGPRAGVVEGYDFADQLDGILATASGPTFADDDERISPLAARYYHIEHAGGPLAAGVDTLHPQLRFSLHPVAEGALDGPVEAEVLEWSADLTGPIDLGERAAGGYWIVATLPANLDSSAKTGLCIGPPDFVAECFPDEGGDDEGDEGDETGGDEAGDDESGGDSAGLDDEGGCSCDASSPAHRRGSLSLVLLSLVGALRRRRSPS
;
A
#
# COMPACT_ATOMS: atom_id res chain seq x y z
N MET A 1 -63.89 2.18 66.37
CA MET A 1 -62.62 1.73 66.98
C MET A 1 -62.22 0.46 66.25
N ALA A 2 -61.27 0.58 65.32
CA ALA A 2 -60.98 -0.38 64.25
C ALA A 2 -60.15 -1.57 64.73
N LEU A 3 -60.46 -2.74 64.17
CA LEU A 3 -59.83 -4.06 64.37
C LEU A 3 -59.74 -4.74 62.97
N PRO A 4 -58.89 -5.76 62.77
CA PRO A 4 -57.74 -5.70 61.88
C PRO A 4 -57.95 -6.29 60.48
N VAL A 5 -57.03 -5.93 59.57
CA VAL A 5 -56.97 -6.28 58.15
C VAL A 5 -56.50 -7.73 57.94
N LYS A 6 -57.20 -8.47 57.09
CA LYS A 6 -56.91 -9.85 56.63
C LYS A 6 -55.89 -9.85 55.46
N PRO A 7 -55.09 -10.92 55.30
CA PRO A 7 -54.14 -11.03 54.19
C PRO A 7 -54.82 -11.43 52.88
N SER A 8 -54.34 -10.85 51.77
CA SER A 8 -54.80 -11.10 50.41
C SER A 8 -54.10 -12.31 49.77
N ARG A 9 -54.86 -13.06 48.97
CA ARG A 9 -54.41 -14.21 48.18
C ARG A 9 -53.63 -13.73 46.94
N ALA A 10 -52.40 -14.18 46.77
CA ALA A 10 -51.69 -14.08 45.50
C ALA A 10 -52.18 -15.19 44.55
N ARG A 11 -52.61 -14.80 43.35
CA ARG A 11 -52.93 -15.70 42.23
C ARG A 11 -51.68 -15.89 41.38
N SER A 12 -51.29 -17.14 41.15
CA SER A 12 -50.26 -17.52 40.17
C SER A 12 -50.69 -17.12 38.76
N LEU A 13 -49.88 -16.32 38.08
CA LEU A 13 -49.89 -16.21 36.62
C LEU A 13 -48.74 -17.06 36.07
N ALA A 14 -49.08 -18.02 35.22
CA ALA A 14 -48.14 -18.75 34.39
C ALA A 14 -47.68 -17.83 33.25
N LEU A 15 -46.37 -17.66 33.08
CA LEU A 15 -45.79 -17.09 31.86
C LEU A 15 -45.75 -18.17 30.76
N PRO A 16 -46.05 -17.83 29.49
CA PRO A 16 -45.86 -18.75 28.39
C PRO A 16 -44.36 -18.86 28.07
N ALA A 17 -43.90 -20.08 27.80
CA ALA A 17 -42.56 -20.35 27.31
C ALA A 17 -42.38 -19.70 25.94
N CYS A 18 -41.49 -18.69 25.87
CA CYS A 18 -41.01 -18.15 24.62
C CYS A 18 -40.07 -19.20 24.01
N VAL A 19 -40.50 -19.80 22.90
CA VAL A 19 -39.63 -20.61 22.04
C VAL A 19 -38.66 -19.62 21.39
N LEU A 20 -37.41 -19.59 21.88
CA LEU A 20 -36.31 -18.99 21.14
C LEU A 20 -36.15 -19.83 19.87
N ALA A 21 -36.61 -19.29 18.74
CA ALA A 21 -36.10 -19.73 17.45
C ALA A 21 -34.64 -19.30 17.41
N ALA A 22 -33.72 -20.26 17.45
CA ALA A 22 -32.34 -20.02 17.11
C ALA A 22 -32.33 -19.59 15.63
N LEU A 23 -32.26 -18.28 15.38
CA LEU A 23 -31.75 -17.79 14.11
C LEU A 23 -30.27 -18.18 14.11
N THR A 24 -29.94 -19.26 13.41
CA THR A 24 -28.62 -19.41 12.83
C THR A 24 -28.41 -18.20 11.93
N CYS A 25 -27.57 -17.25 12.35
CA CYS A 25 -26.94 -16.36 11.39
C CYS A 25 -26.23 -17.29 10.40
N ALA A 26 -26.80 -17.44 9.21
CA ALA A 26 -26.02 -17.91 8.09
C ALA A 26 -24.99 -16.80 7.85
N THR A 27 -23.75 -17.04 8.26
CA THR A 27 -22.61 -16.29 7.75
C THR A 27 -22.68 -16.42 6.23
N ALA A 28 -22.80 -15.29 5.53
CA ALA A 28 -22.73 -15.31 4.08
C ALA A 28 -21.34 -15.82 3.73
N HIS A 29 -21.27 -16.94 3.01
CA HIS A 29 -20.03 -17.46 2.46
C HIS A 29 -19.81 -16.72 1.14
N ALA A 30 -18.60 -16.19 0.90
CA ALA A 30 -18.23 -15.78 -0.45
C ALA A 30 -18.31 -17.01 -1.37
N ALA A 31 -18.80 -16.83 -2.61
CA ALA A 31 -18.90 -17.93 -3.55
C ALA A 31 -17.49 -18.34 -3.98
N ARG A 32 -17.13 -19.60 -3.76
CA ARG A 32 -15.87 -20.16 -4.25
C ARG A 32 -15.89 -20.33 -5.77
N PRO A 33 -14.74 -20.47 -6.45
CA PRO A 33 -14.70 -20.56 -7.92
C PRO A 33 -15.47 -21.75 -8.51
N THR A 34 -15.80 -22.76 -7.71
CA THR A 34 -16.65 -23.90 -8.08
C THR A 34 -18.16 -23.65 -7.94
N GLU A 35 -18.54 -22.53 -7.33
CA GLU A 35 -19.93 -22.16 -7.00
C GLU A 35 -20.41 -20.90 -7.73
N GLY A 36 -19.55 -20.28 -8.54
CA GLY A 36 -19.77 -18.99 -9.20
C GLY A 36 -18.90 -17.88 -8.59
N GLY A 37 -19.20 -16.62 -8.91
CA GLY A 37 -18.45 -15.46 -8.39
C GLY A 37 -17.78 -14.66 -9.49
N LEU A 38 -16.94 -13.70 -9.09
CA LEU A 38 -16.17 -12.86 -10.03
C LEU A 38 -15.08 -13.69 -10.74
N TRP A 39 -14.37 -14.52 -9.97
CA TRP A 39 -13.31 -15.41 -10.43
C TRP A 39 -13.80 -16.86 -10.31
N THR A 40 -14.43 -17.37 -11.37
CA THR A 40 -15.11 -18.67 -11.36
C THR A 40 -14.69 -19.51 -12.55
N PHE A 41 -14.71 -20.83 -12.36
CA PHE A 41 -14.71 -21.75 -13.49
C PHE A 41 -15.94 -21.54 -14.35
N ALA A 42 -15.79 -21.72 -15.66
CA ALA A 42 -16.90 -21.72 -16.61
C ALA A 42 -17.69 -23.03 -16.51
N ASP A 43 -18.96 -23.01 -16.95
CA ASP A 43 -19.80 -24.21 -16.99
C ASP A 43 -19.20 -25.32 -17.89
N GLU A 44 -18.37 -24.95 -18.86
CA GLU A 44 -17.66 -25.86 -19.75
C GLU A 44 -16.35 -26.42 -19.19
N ASP A 45 -15.88 -25.94 -18.04
CA ASP A 45 -14.64 -26.44 -17.42
C ASP A 45 -14.85 -27.83 -16.81
N GLU A 46 -13.99 -28.78 -17.18
CA GLU A 46 -13.89 -30.07 -16.49
C GLU A 46 -12.93 -29.92 -15.31
N VAL A 47 -13.46 -29.52 -14.15
CA VAL A 47 -12.68 -29.26 -12.94
C VAL A 47 -12.37 -30.55 -12.17
N THR A 48 -11.13 -30.68 -11.73
CA THR A 48 -10.67 -31.71 -10.78
C THR A 48 -9.90 -31.04 -9.64
N SER A 49 -9.49 -31.84 -8.65
CA SER A 49 -8.64 -31.36 -7.55
C SER A 49 -7.66 -32.43 -7.10
N TRP A 50 -6.58 -31.96 -6.49
CA TRP A 50 -5.52 -32.78 -5.94
C TRP A 50 -5.03 -32.22 -4.61
N ASP A 51 -4.92 -33.09 -3.61
CA ASP A 51 -4.36 -32.73 -2.30
C ASP A 51 -2.84 -32.95 -2.34
N ALA A 52 -2.07 -31.90 -2.03
CA ALA A 52 -0.62 -31.95 -2.03
C ALA A 52 -0.09 -32.95 -0.99
N PRO A 53 1.11 -33.54 -1.20
CA PRO A 53 1.74 -34.42 -0.22
C PRO A 53 1.86 -33.72 1.15
N GLY A 54 1.24 -34.29 2.17
CA GLY A 54 1.16 -33.69 3.51
C GLY A 54 -0.26 -33.25 3.89
N GLY A 55 -1.17 -33.11 2.92
CA GLY A 55 -2.61 -32.90 3.13
C GLY A 55 -3.01 -31.52 3.64
N GLY A 56 -2.10 -30.54 3.65
CA GLY A 56 -2.37 -29.18 4.11
C GLY A 56 -2.82 -28.22 3.00
N LEU A 57 -2.64 -28.59 1.74
CA LEU A 57 -2.98 -27.78 0.56
C LEU A 57 -3.77 -28.62 -0.44
N ARG A 58 -4.78 -28.01 -1.06
CA ARG A 58 -5.57 -28.60 -2.13
C ARG A 58 -5.64 -27.65 -3.31
N ILE A 59 -5.35 -28.18 -4.48
CA ILE A 59 -5.29 -27.41 -5.72
C ILE A 59 -6.45 -27.86 -6.61
N HIS A 60 -7.29 -26.92 -7.03
CA HIS A 60 -8.41 -27.11 -7.95
C HIS A 60 -8.05 -26.52 -9.31
N TYR A 61 -8.21 -27.32 -10.37
CA TYR A 61 -7.81 -26.93 -11.71
C TYR A 61 -8.69 -27.60 -12.77
N ALA A 62 -8.84 -26.96 -13.92
CA ALA A 62 -9.56 -27.52 -15.04
C ALA A 62 -8.63 -28.33 -15.97
N VAL A 63 -9.06 -29.53 -16.37
CA VAL A 63 -8.36 -30.38 -17.35
C VAL A 63 -8.86 -30.18 -18.78
N SER A 64 -9.97 -29.45 -18.95
CA SER A 64 -10.44 -28.94 -20.22
C SER A 64 -11.41 -27.78 -19.97
N GLY A 65 -11.67 -26.97 -21.01
CA GLY A 65 -12.53 -25.79 -20.92
C GLY A 65 -11.74 -24.48 -21.00
N PRO A 66 -12.40 -23.32 -20.79
CA PRO A 66 -11.75 -22.01 -20.80
C PRO A 66 -10.61 -21.85 -19.79
N SER A 67 -10.76 -22.38 -18.57
CA SER A 67 -9.76 -22.27 -17.49
C SER A 67 -8.76 -23.43 -17.49
N VAL A 68 -8.62 -24.16 -18.61
CA VAL A 68 -7.72 -25.31 -18.70
C VAL A 68 -6.31 -24.90 -18.31
N THR A 69 -5.72 -25.60 -17.35
CA THR A 69 -4.36 -25.30 -16.89
C THR A 69 -3.31 -25.91 -17.82
N ILE A 70 -2.04 -25.69 -17.53
CA ILE A 70 -0.92 -26.36 -18.20
C ILE A 70 -0.93 -27.83 -17.79
N LEU A 71 -1.13 -28.74 -18.75
CA LEU A 71 -1.35 -30.17 -18.51
C LEU A 71 -0.10 -31.04 -18.70
N ASP A 72 1.07 -30.43 -18.90
CA ASP A 72 2.33 -31.18 -18.99
C ASP A 72 2.61 -31.86 -17.63
N ASP A 73 3.00 -33.13 -17.69
CA ASP A 73 3.32 -34.02 -16.56
C ASP A 73 4.57 -34.80 -17.00
N ASP A 74 5.73 -34.16 -16.90
CA ASP A 74 6.99 -34.65 -17.45
C ASP A 74 7.55 -35.84 -16.64
N ASP A 75 7.12 -36.03 -15.39
CA ASP A 75 7.59 -37.09 -14.50
C ASP A 75 6.63 -38.29 -14.36
N ASP A 76 5.48 -38.25 -15.06
CA ASP A 76 4.41 -39.25 -15.07
C ASP A 76 3.80 -39.48 -13.65
N SER A 77 3.74 -38.45 -12.79
CA SER A 77 3.11 -38.52 -11.46
C SER A 77 1.60 -38.72 -11.54
N GLY A 78 0.99 -38.33 -12.67
CA GLY A 78 -0.46 -38.27 -12.89
C GLY A 78 -1.07 -36.94 -12.47
N VAL A 79 -0.25 -35.93 -12.16
CA VAL A 79 -0.62 -34.56 -11.80
C VAL A 79 0.21 -33.62 -12.69
N PRO A 80 -0.37 -32.53 -13.23
CA PRO A 80 0.43 -31.61 -14.03
C PRO A 80 1.54 -30.94 -13.20
N ASP A 81 2.73 -30.77 -13.79
CA ASP A 81 3.90 -30.19 -13.10
C ASP A 81 3.59 -28.79 -12.55
N TYR A 82 2.83 -27.98 -13.29
CA TYR A 82 2.42 -26.65 -12.85
C TYR A 82 1.56 -26.66 -11.57
N VAL A 83 0.68 -27.66 -11.42
CA VAL A 83 -0.14 -27.86 -10.22
C VAL A 83 0.75 -28.24 -9.04
N GLU A 84 1.78 -29.06 -9.27
CA GLU A 84 2.76 -29.45 -8.25
C GLU A 84 3.66 -28.27 -7.85
N ASP A 85 4.10 -27.45 -8.80
CA ASP A 85 4.92 -26.25 -8.56
C ASP A 85 4.19 -25.24 -7.67
N ILE A 86 2.91 -24.93 -7.96
CA ILE A 86 2.08 -24.06 -7.11
C ILE A 86 1.99 -24.60 -5.69
N ALA A 87 1.75 -25.90 -5.54
CA ALA A 87 1.67 -26.54 -4.24
C ALA A 87 2.99 -26.47 -3.48
N ALA A 88 4.12 -26.64 -4.18
CA ALA A 88 5.45 -26.56 -3.61
C ALA A 88 5.75 -25.14 -3.11
N VAL A 89 5.53 -24.11 -3.93
CA VAL A 89 5.74 -22.71 -3.56
C VAL A 89 4.86 -22.30 -2.38
N ALA A 90 3.58 -22.71 -2.37
CA ALA A 90 2.68 -22.46 -1.24
C ALA A 90 3.15 -23.15 0.05
N ALA A 91 3.60 -24.41 -0.03
CA ALA A 91 4.11 -25.14 1.12
C ALA A 91 5.42 -24.53 1.67
N GLU A 92 6.33 -24.13 0.80
CA GLU A 92 7.59 -23.47 1.16
C GLU A 92 7.34 -22.09 1.80
N SER A 93 6.41 -21.31 1.23
CA SER A 93 5.98 -20.02 1.79
C SER A 93 5.36 -20.18 3.19
N LEU A 94 4.44 -21.14 3.39
CA LEU A 94 3.86 -21.42 4.71
C LEU A 94 4.92 -21.84 5.73
N ALA A 95 5.88 -22.68 5.32
CA ALA A 95 6.97 -23.11 6.18
C ALA A 95 7.85 -21.91 6.58
N LEU A 96 8.21 -21.05 5.63
CA LEU A 96 8.98 -19.82 5.87
C LEU A 96 8.25 -18.87 6.83
N TYR A 97 6.97 -18.58 6.60
CA TYR A 97 6.20 -17.70 7.48
C TYR A 97 6.07 -18.27 8.90
N ALA A 98 5.93 -19.59 9.03
CA ALA A 98 5.92 -20.26 10.33
C ALA A 98 7.30 -20.16 11.03
N GLU A 99 8.41 -20.26 10.31
CA GLU A 99 9.76 -20.07 10.84
C GLU A 99 10.00 -18.63 11.33
N LEU A 100 9.41 -17.65 10.66
CA LEU A 100 9.43 -16.24 11.08
C LEU A 100 8.51 -15.94 12.27
N GLY A 101 7.62 -16.88 12.62
CA GLY A 101 6.74 -16.79 13.78
C GLY A 101 5.33 -16.29 13.48
N PHE A 102 4.93 -16.22 12.21
CA PHE A 102 3.56 -15.91 11.83
C PHE A 102 2.61 -17.08 12.16
N ARG A 103 1.33 -16.75 12.36
CA ARG A 103 0.26 -17.74 12.48
C ARG A 103 0.01 -18.39 11.12
N PRO A 104 -0.32 -19.70 11.09
CA PRO A 104 -0.83 -20.31 9.86
C PRO A 104 -2.21 -19.75 9.49
N PRO A 105 -2.65 -19.89 8.23
CA PRO A 105 -4.01 -19.59 7.84
C PRO A 105 -5.05 -20.29 8.73
N VAL A 106 -6.17 -19.62 8.99
CA VAL A 106 -7.29 -20.18 9.77
C VAL A 106 -7.98 -21.25 8.94
N SER A 107 -8.20 -22.43 9.53
CA SER A 107 -8.94 -23.50 8.86
C SER A 107 -10.45 -23.25 8.88
N GLU A 108 -11.15 -23.78 7.88
CA GLU A 108 -12.62 -23.84 7.83
C GLU A 108 -13.21 -24.45 9.11
N ALA A 109 -12.59 -25.54 9.59
CA ALA A 109 -13.03 -26.27 10.78
C ALA A 109 -12.97 -25.43 12.06
N GLU A 110 -11.99 -24.52 12.18
CA GLU A 110 -11.89 -23.59 13.32
C GLU A 110 -13.06 -22.60 13.37
N LEU A 111 -13.65 -22.27 12.21
CA LEU A 111 -14.85 -21.44 12.10
C LEU A 111 -16.15 -22.26 12.08
N GLY A 112 -16.06 -23.58 12.26
CA GLY A 112 -17.21 -24.49 12.26
C GLY A 112 -17.84 -24.70 10.89
N LEU A 113 -17.09 -24.40 9.82
CA LEU A 113 -17.46 -24.71 8.46
C LEU A 113 -17.20 -26.19 8.16
N GLY A 114 -17.82 -26.70 7.09
CA GLY A 114 -17.44 -28.00 6.53
C GLY A 114 -16.22 -27.87 5.61
N GLU A 115 -15.79 -28.99 5.06
CA GLU A 115 -14.77 -29.07 4.01
C GLU A 115 -15.32 -28.46 2.69
N LEU A 116 -15.34 -27.13 2.53
CA LEU A 116 -16.02 -26.49 1.39
C LEU A 116 -15.29 -26.83 0.07
N GLY A 117 -13.98 -26.99 0.13
CA GLY A 117 -13.13 -27.47 -0.96
C GLY A 117 -13.11 -28.99 -1.14
N GLY A 118 -13.81 -29.74 -0.27
CA GLY A 118 -13.87 -31.20 -0.30
C GLY A 118 -12.75 -31.93 0.46
N SER A 119 -11.94 -31.21 1.24
CA SER A 119 -11.05 -31.75 2.29
C SER A 119 -10.78 -30.69 3.38
N GLU A 120 -10.05 -31.04 4.45
CA GLU A 120 -9.59 -30.08 5.48
C GLU A 120 -8.39 -29.19 5.03
N ALA A 121 -7.89 -29.37 3.81
CA ALA A 121 -6.76 -28.63 3.28
C ALA A 121 -7.12 -27.19 2.88
N PHE A 122 -6.15 -26.28 2.89
CA PHE A 122 -6.33 -24.92 2.38
C PHE A 122 -6.43 -24.93 0.85
N ASP A 123 -7.44 -24.26 0.30
CA ASP A 123 -7.80 -24.35 -1.11
C ASP A 123 -7.15 -23.27 -1.98
N ILE A 124 -6.59 -23.72 -3.11
CA ILE A 124 -6.00 -22.90 -4.17
C ILE A 124 -6.73 -23.23 -5.48
N TYR A 125 -7.20 -22.21 -6.20
CA TYR A 125 -7.96 -22.36 -7.44
C TYR A 125 -7.21 -21.80 -8.64
N LEU A 126 -7.05 -22.58 -9.71
CA LEU A 126 -6.44 -22.14 -10.96
C LEU A 126 -7.54 -21.77 -11.95
N VAL A 127 -7.77 -20.48 -12.18
CA VAL A 127 -8.85 -19.97 -13.05
C VAL A 127 -8.30 -18.99 -14.09
N ASP A 128 -8.99 -18.84 -15.22
CA ASP A 128 -8.66 -17.83 -16.24
C ASP A 128 -9.23 -16.46 -15.83
N PHE A 129 -8.36 -15.54 -15.42
CA PHE A 129 -8.73 -14.16 -15.06
C PHE A 129 -8.85 -13.24 -16.29
N GLN A 130 -8.60 -13.75 -17.51
CA GLN A 130 -8.77 -13.06 -18.78
C GLN A 130 -7.99 -11.74 -18.88
N GLY A 131 -6.83 -11.67 -18.23
CA GLY A 131 -5.96 -10.50 -18.19
C GLY A 131 -6.45 -9.37 -17.28
N SER A 132 -7.40 -9.64 -16.37
CA SER A 132 -7.97 -8.61 -15.47
C SER A 132 -7.28 -8.53 -14.11
N ALA A 133 -6.72 -9.65 -13.65
CA ALA A 133 -5.97 -9.85 -12.42
C ALA A 133 -5.15 -11.14 -12.60
N ASP A 134 -4.20 -11.42 -11.72
CA ASP A 134 -3.41 -12.65 -11.76
C ASP A 134 -3.47 -13.48 -10.46
N GLY A 135 -4.00 -12.89 -9.40
CA GLY A 135 -4.31 -13.53 -8.13
C GLY A 135 -5.46 -12.83 -7.40
N ALA A 136 -6.13 -13.56 -6.51
CA ALA A 136 -7.09 -12.98 -5.57
C ALA A 136 -7.33 -13.90 -4.37
N PHE A 137 -7.13 -13.39 -3.16
CA PHE A 137 -7.63 -13.99 -1.91
C PHE A 137 -9.09 -13.61 -1.64
N SER A 138 -9.89 -14.55 -1.12
CA SER A 138 -11.27 -14.31 -0.68
C SER A 138 -11.56 -15.03 0.63
N VAL A 139 -12.46 -14.44 1.42
CA VAL A 139 -12.84 -14.89 2.76
C VAL A 139 -14.12 -15.72 2.71
N ASP A 140 -14.08 -16.92 3.27
CA ASP A 140 -15.29 -17.74 3.44
C ASP A 140 -16.12 -17.29 4.65
N ALA A 141 -15.44 -17.07 5.78
CA ALA A 141 -16.07 -16.63 7.01
C ALA A 141 -15.05 -16.01 7.96
N CYS A 142 -15.57 -15.28 8.95
CA CYS A 142 -14.80 -14.72 10.05
C CYS A 142 -15.43 -15.05 11.40
N ALA A 143 -14.60 -15.23 12.42
CA ALA A 143 -15.00 -15.06 13.81
C ALA A 143 -15.42 -13.59 14.07
N SER A 144 -16.27 -13.37 15.08
CA SER A 144 -16.77 -12.02 15.37
C SER A 144 -15.77 -11.13 16.10
N ALA A 145 -14.96 -11.70 17.00
CA ALA A 145 -13.99 -10.99 17.82
C ALA A 145 -13.02 -11.98 18.52
N PRO A 146 -11.71 -11.89 18.30
CA PRO A 146 -11.06 -11.17 17.20
C PRO A 146 -11.56 -11.64 15.82
N ARG A 147 -11.39 -10.82 14.79
CA ARG A 147 -11.88 -11.06 13.43
C ARG A 147 -10.93 -11.96 12.63
N HIS A 148 -10.75 -13.19 13.11
CA HIS A 148 -9.95 -14.21 12.43
C HIS A 148 -10.79 -14.87 11.34
N CYS A 149 -10.26 -14.91 10.12
CA CYS A 149 -10.99 -15.34 8.94
C CYS A 149 -10.31 -16.51 8.24
N ALA A 150 -11.12 -17.47 7.80
CA ALA A 150 -10.71 -18.53 6.90
C ALA A 150 -11.07 -18.12 5.47
N GLY A 151 -10.31 -18.62 4.51
CA GLY A 151 -10.49 -18.28 3.11
C GLY A 151 -9.72 -19.21 2.18
N TRP A 152 -9.62 -18.77 0.94
CA TRP A 152 -8.95 -19.43 -0.17
C TRP A 152 -8.34 -18.36 -1.07
N PHE A 153 -7.45 -18.75 -1.99
CA PHE A 153 -7.06 -17.84 -3.07
C PHE A 153 -7.16 -18.51 -4.44
N ALA A 154 -7.39 -17.68 -5.46
CA ALA A 154 -7.28 -18.06 -6.86
C ALA A 154 -6.05 -17.42 -7.50
N ILE A 155 -5.50 -18.10 -8.50
CA ILE A 155 -4.41 -17.62 -9.34
C ILE A 155 -4.68 -17.98 -10.79
N GLU A 156 -4.02 -17.25 -11.69
CA GLU A 156 -4.12 -17.49 -13.12
C GLU A 156 -3.74 -18.94 -13.49
N ASN A 157 -4.53 -19.55 -14.38
CA ASN A 157 -4.41 -20.96 -14.75
C ASN A 157 -3.19 -21.30 -15.62
N ASP A 158 -2.58 -20.33 -16.33
CA ASP A 158 -1.41 -20.55 -17.19
C ASP A 158 -0.43 -19.37 -17.34
N PHE A 159 -0.76 -18.19 -16.80
CA PHE A 159 -0.01 -16.92 -16.93
C PHE A 159 0.29 -16.46 -18.36
N SER A 160 -0.42 -16.99 -19.36
CA SER A 160 -0.21 -16.66 -20.76
C SER A 160 -0.66 -15.23 -21.06
N GLY A 161 0.30 -14.35 -21.34
CA GLY A 161 0.05 -12.96 -21.72
C GLY A 161 0.20 -11.94 -20.59
N TYR A 162 0.63 -12.37 -19.41
CA TYR A 162 0.78 -11.53 -18.21
C TYR A 162 2.16 -10.89 -18.03
N GLY A 163 3.04 -10.95 -19.04
CA GLY A 163 4.30 -10.19 -19.02
C GLY A 163 5.43 -10.76 -18.14
N TYR A 164 5.18 -11.77 -17.31
CA TYR A 164 6.21 -12.42 -16.49
C TYR A 164 7.38 -12.98 -17.30
N ALA A 165 8.58 -12.87 -16.72
CA ALA A 165 9.82 -13.36 -17.36
C ALA A 165 9.85 -14.88 -17.56
N SER A 166 9.14 -15.62 -16.71
CA SER A 166 8.95 -17.07 -16.79
C SER A 166 7.75 -17.49 -15.96
N LEU A 167 7.24 -18.71 -16.19
CA LEU A 167 6.17 -19.29 -15.38
C LEU A 167 6.57 -19.40 -13.90
N ALA A 168 7.80 -19.86 -13.62
CA ALA A 168 8.32 -19.94 -12.25
C ALA A 168 8.30 -18.57 -11.54
N ALA A 169 8.73 -17.51 -12.23
CA ALA A 169 8.69 -16.15 -11.66
C ALA A 169 7.26 -15.67 -11.37
N ALA A 170 6.28 -16.09 -12.17
CA ALA A 170 4.87 -15.78 -11.93
C ALA A 170 4.34 -16.53 -10.71
N VAL A 171 4.63 -17.83 -10.60
CA VAL A 171 4.25 -18.65 -9.44
C VAL A 171 4.89 -18.14 -8.16
N ASP A 172 6.21 -17.91 -8.16
CA ASP A 172 6.94 -17.39 -6.99
C ASP A 172 6.39 -16.02 -6.54
N THR A 173 5.96 -15.18 -7.48
CA THR A 173 5.38 -13.87 -7.20
C THR A 173 3.98 -13.98 -6.61
N VAL A 174 3.04 -14.56 -7.36
CA VAL A 174 1.62 -14.48 -7.02
C VAL A 174 1.28 -15.42 -5.88
N VAL A 175 1.82 -16.64 -5.85
CA VAL A 175 1.49 -17.60 -4.78
C VAL A 175 1.98 -17.09 -3.43
N SER A 176 3.19 -16.55 -3.34
CA SER A 176 3.71 -16.06 -2.07
C SER A 176 2.98 -14.79 -1.58
N HIS A 177 2.56 -13.92 -2.49
CA HIS A 177 1.72 -12.73 -2.22
C HIS A 177 0.32 -13.13 -1.73
N GLU A 178 -0.44 -13.87 -2.55
CA GLU A 178 -1.84 -14.24 -2.25
C GLU A 178 -1.96 -15.12 -1.01
N LEU A 179 -1.01 -16.03 -0.80
CA LEU A 179 -0.98 -16.85 0.40
C LEU A 179 -0.73 -16.02 1.66
N PHE A 180 0.00 -14.90 1.58
CA PHE A 180 0.21 -14.05 2.73
C PHE A 180 -1.06 -13.31 3.16
N HIS A 181 -2.03 -13.07 2.25
CA HIS A 181 -3.35 -12.61 2.65
C HIS A 181 -4.08 -13.61 3.55
N ALA A 182 -3.91 -14.92 3.31
CA ALA A 182 -4.45 -15.95 4.19
C ALA A 182 -3.77 -15.94 5.59
N VAL A 183 -2.48 -15.58 5.64
CA VAL A 183 -1.76 -15.36 6.90
C VAL A 183 -2.27 -14.12 7.62
N GLN A 184 -2.45 -13.00 6.92
CA GLN A 184 -3.03 -11.76 7.46
C GLN A 184 -4.43 -12.00 8.04
N ALA A 185 -5.26 -12.79 7.34
CA ALA A 185 -6.60 -13.17 7.78
C ALA A 185 -6.62 -13.92 9.14
N ALA A 186 -5.50 -14.53 9.55
CA ALA A 186 -5.33 -15.13 10.88
C ALA A 186 -5.08 -14.12 12.02
N TYR A 187 -4.92 -12.84 11.67
CA TYR A 187 -4.79 -11.71 12.61
C TYR A 187 -6.00 -10.79 12.49
N ASP A 188 -6.33 -10.34 11.28
CA ASP A 188 -7.51 -9.53 10.99
C ASP A 188 -7.90 -9.62 9.51
N GLY A 189 -9.15 -9.97 9.22
CA GLY A 189 -9.63 -10.11 7.83
C GLY A 189 -10.13 -8.81 7.17
N SER A 190 -9.94 -7.63 7.77
CA SER A 190 -10.35 -6.36 7.17
C SER A 190 -9.29 -5.27 7.34
N GLN A 191 -8.04 -5.63 7.10
CA GLN A 191 -6.92 -4.69 7.07
C GLN A 191 -7.09 -3.68 5.91
N PRO A 192 -6.68 -2.42 6.08
CA PRO A 192 -6.75 -1.45 4.99
C PRO A 192 -5.77 -1.81 3.86
N THR A 193 -6.18 -1.58 2.61
CA THR A 193 -5.46 -1.99 1.38
C THR A 193 -3.97 -1.63 1.36
N TRP A 194 -3.59 -0.44 1.84
CA TRP A 194 -2.18 -0.03 1.86
C TRP A 194 -1.32 -0.91 2.79
N PHE A 195 -1.90 -1.44 3.87
CA PHE A 195 -1.22 -2.33 4.79
C PHE A 195 -1.26 -3.77 4.28
N SER A 196 -2.42 -4.25 3.81
CA SER A 196 -2.58 -5.63 3.32
C SER A 196 -1.72 -5.88 2.07
N GLU A 197 -1.85 -5.06 1.02
CA GLU A 197 -1.07 -5.23 -0.21
C GLU A 197 0.42 -4.98 0.00
N GLY A 198 0.75 -3.95 0.78
CA GLY A 198 2.13 -3.61 1.10
C GLY A 198 2.84 -4.75 1.83
N THR A 199 2.20 -5.32 2.86
CA THR A 199 2.82 -6.41 3.62
C THR A 199 2.77 -7.75 2.87
N ALA A 200 1.81 -7.98 1.97
CA ALA A 200 1.83 -9.14 1.06
C ALA A 200 2.97 -9.06 0.02
N THR A 201 3.19 -7.89 -0.57
CA THR A 201 4.33 -7.65 -1.48
C THR A 201 5.68 -7.74 -0.74
N TRP A 202 5.73 -7.33 0.53
CA TRP A 202 6.90 -7.56 1.39
C TRP A 202 7.12 -9.05 1.65
N ALA A 203 6.06 -9.81 1.95
CA ALA A 203 6.17 -11.25 2.21
C ALA A 203 6.64 -12.02 0.97
N GLN A 204 6.19 -11.61 -0.23
CA GLN A 204 6.73 -12.08 -1.51
C GLN A 204 8.25 -11.85 -1.60
N ARG A 205 8.75 -10.67 -1.21
CA ARG A 205 10.19 -10.37 -1.19
C ARG A 205 10.96 -11.22 -0.17
N ILE A 206 10.34 -11.52 0.98
CA ILE A 206 10.91 -12.41 1.98
C ILE A 206 11.05 -13.84 1.45
N TYR A 207 10.05 -14.32 0.71
CA TYR A 207 10.08 -15.63 0.04
C TYR A 207 11.07 -15.65 -1.14
N TRP A 208 11.04 -14.63 -1.99
CA TRP A 208 11.90 -14.48 -3.16
C TRP A 208 12.75 -13.19 -3.08
N PRO A 209 13.95 -13.26 -2.44
CA PRO A 209 14.86 -12.12 -2.27
C PRO A 209 15.47 -11.54 -3.55
N GLU A 210 15.11 -12.04 -4.73
CA GLU A 210 15.52 -11.47 -6.02
C GLU A 210 14.30 -10.99 -6.84
N SER A 211 13.12 -10.86 -6.21
CA SER A 211 11.88 -10.46 -6.89
C SER A 211 12.04 -9.11 -7.63
N PRO A 212 11.96 -9.09 -8.98
CA PRO A 212 11.95 -7.86 -9.76
C PRO A 212 10.60 -7.14 -9.67
N ASP A 213 9.51 -7.87 -9.38
CA ASP A 213 8.20 -7.28 -9.17
C ASP A 213 8.19 -6.39 -7.92
N PHE A 214 8.79 -6.86 -6.81
CA PHE A 214 8.97 -6.03 -5.61
C PHE A 214 9.67 -4.69 -5.90
N VAL A 215 10.76 -4.70 -6.68
CA VAL A 215 11.47 -3.47 -7.08
C VAL A 215 10.56 -2.55 -7.88
N ALA A 216 9.83 -3.08 -8.87
CA ALA A 216 8.90 -2.31 -9.68
C ALA A 216 7.74 -1.72 -8.86
N LYS A 217 7.22 -2.44 -7.86
CA LYS A 217 6.21 -1.90 -6.93
C LYS A 217 6.78 -0.80 -6.05
N CYS A 218 8.02 -0.95 -5.53
CA CYS A 218 8.68 0.07 -4.73
C CYS A 218 8.84 1.40 -5.51
N ASP A 219 9.16 1.34 -6.80
CA ASP A 219 9.24 2.55 -7.64
C ASP A 219 7.90 3.30 -7.71
N ALA A 220 6.77 2.59 -7.76
CA ALA A 220 5.45 3.23 -7.75
C ALA A 220 5.15 4.02 -6.46
N TYR A 221 5.75 3.63 -5.32
CA TYR A 221 5.70 4.43 -4.10
C TYR A 221 6.62 5.66 -4.19
N LEU A 222 7.84 5.49 -4.69
CA LEU A 222 8.83 6.57 -4.81
C LEU A 222 8.40 7.68 -5.79
N GLU A 223 7.59 7.35 -6.79
CA GLU A 223 6.96 8.33 -7.70
C GLU A 223 5.93 9.24 -7.02
N LEU A 224 5.41 8.83 -5.85
CA LEU A 224 4.30 9.46 -5.14
C LEU A 224 4.60 9.69 -3.66
N SER A 225 5.87 9.86 -3.30
CA SER A 225 6.34 10.00 -1.92
C SER A 225 5.73 11.19 -1.16
N GLU A 226 5.15 12.17 -1.86
CA GLU A 226 4.45 13.31 -1.29
C GLU A 226 3.08 12.95 -0.71
N ARG A 227 2.62 11.72 -0.95
CA ARG A 227 1.39 11.17 -0.38
C ARG A 227 1.63 10.51 0.98
N PRO A 228 0.67 10.62 1.92
CA PRO A 228 0.72 9.84 3.15
C PRO A 228 0.78 8.35 2.87
N LEU A 229 1.63 7.64 3.60
CA LEU A 229 1.72 6.17 3.56
C LEU A 229 0.34 5.49 3.65
N ASN A 230 -0.52 5.99 4.54
CA ASN A 230 -1.83 5.42 4.86
C ASN A 230 -3.01 6.04 4.07
N LYS A 231 -2.75 6.84 3.03
CA LYS A 231 -3.78 7.44 2.17
C LYS A 231 -3.46 7.19 0.70
N PRO A 232 -3.66 5.95 0.21
CA PRO A 232 -3.46 5.65 -1.21
C PRO A 232 -4.35 6.56 -2.09
N PRO A 233 -3.95 6.83 -3.34
CA PRO A 233 -4.78 7.61 -4.25
C PRO A 233 -6.13 6.91 -4.50
N SER A 234 -7.19 7.69 -4.70
CA SER A 234 -8.53 7.17 -5.00
C SER A 234 -8.64 6.67 -6.45
N GLY A 235 -9.22 5.50 -6.66
CA GLY A 235 -9.26 4.78 -7.95
C GLY A 235 -8.82 3.32 -7.79
N PRO A 236 -8.92 2.48 -8.85
CA PRO A 236 -8.66 1.03 -8.76
C PRO A 236 -7.25 0.77 -8.21
N VAL A 237 -7.14 -0.11 -7.21
CA VAL A 237 -5.97 -0.38 -6.35
C VAL A 237 -4.66 -0.07 -7.06
N GLN A 238 -4.13 1.11 -6.73
CA GLN A 238 -3.08 1.76 -7.49
C GLN A 238 -1.76 1.28 -6.94
N SER A 239 -0.81 0.96 -7.82
CA SER A 239 0.54 0.46 -7.55
C SER A 239 1.24 1.04 -6.31
N PHE A 240 0.86 2.24 -5.85
CA PHE A 240 1.20 2.82 -4.55
C PHE A 240 0.97 1.89 -3.35
N ALA A 241 -0.17 1.21 -3.24
CA ALA A 241 -0.49 0.35 -2.08
C ALA A 241 0.51 -0.81 -1.95
N TYR A 242 0.77 -1.51 -3.06
CA TYR A 242 1.84 -2.50 -3.18
C TYR A 242 3.21 -1.88 -2.86
N GLY A 243 3.50 -0.70 -3.40
CA GLY A 243 4.79 -0.02 -3.20
C GLY A 243 5.10 0.38 -1.76
N THR A 244 4.10 0.43 -0.87
CA THR A 244 4.36 0.62 0.57
C THR A 244 5.21 -0.53 1.16
N ALA A 245 5.35 -1.65 0.46
CA ALA A 245 6.32 -2.72 0.74
C ALA A 245 7.73 -2.23 1.04
N LEU A 246 8.16 -1.11 0.42
CA LEU A 246 9.47 -0.54 0.71
C LEU A 246 9.61 -0.11 2.17
N PHE A 247 8.54 0.41 2.79
CA PHE A 247 8.55 0.79 4.21
C PHE A 247 8.60 -0.44 5.11
N TRP A 248 7.88 -1.50 4.77
CA TRP A 248 7.90 -2.76 5.52
C TRP A 248 9.24 -3.48 5.40
N TRP A 249 9.85 -3.47 4.22
CA TRP A 249 11.22 -3.95 4.03
C TRP A 249 12.24 -3.15 4.85
N PHE A 250 12.12 -1.82 4.88
CA PHE A 250 12.95 -0.98 5.72
C PHE A 250 12.82 -1.34 7.21
N LEU A 251 11.60 -1.56 7.71
CA LEU A 251 11.38 -1.97 9.10
C LEU A 251 11.91 -3.39 9.38
N HIS A 252 11.77 -4.30 8.42
CA HIS A 252 12.33 -5.65 8.48
C HIS A 252 13.85 -5.62 8.62
N GLU A 253 14.56 -4.89 7.76
CA GLU A 253 16.03 -4.77 7.84
C GLU A 253 16.48 -4.13 9.16
N ARG A 254 15.66 -3.22 9.70
CA ARG A 254 15.95 -2.49 10.93
C ARG A 254 15.75 -3.32 12.20
N HIS A 255 14.72 -4.16 12.26
CA HIS A 255 14.27 -4.82 13.49
C HIS A 255 14.05 -6.34 13.37
N GLY A 256 13.99 -6.86 12.16
CA GLY A 256 13.81 -8.28 11.83
C GLY A 256 12.40 -8.82 12.09
N ALA A 257 12.27 -10.13 11.89
CA ALA A 257 11.02 -10.90 11.94
C ALA A 257 10.13 -10.65 13.16
N ALA A 258 10.72 -10.36 14.33
CA ALA A 258 9.96 -10.10 15.54
C ALA A 258 9.09 -8.84 15.44
N LEU A 259 9.57 -7.80 14.75
CA LEU A 259 8.76 -6.61 14.49
C LEU A 259 7.66 -6.93 13.49
N ASP A 260 7.95 -7.68 12.42
CA ASP A 260 6.98 -8.00 11.37
C ASP A 260 5.76 -8.74 11.95
N VAL A 261 5.99 -9.70 12.86
CA VAL A 261 4.92 -10.37 13.61
C VAL A 261 4.19 -9.39 14.54
N ALA A 262 4.90 -8.47 15.20
CA ALA A 262 4.28 -7.46 16.06
C ALA A 262 3.39 -6.50 15.27
N LEU A 263 3.72 -6.18 14.02
CA LEU A 263 2.89 -5.36 13.14
C LEU A 263 1.56 -6.05 12.82
N GLN A 264 1.57 -7.34 12.50
CA GLN A 264 0.33 -8.11 12.28
C GLN A 264 -0.47 -8.29 13.58
N LEU A 265 0.19 -8.45 14.73
CA LEU A 265 -0.51 -8.46 16.02
C LEU A 265 -1.15 -7.10 16.33
N ALA A 266 -0.52 -6.00 15.92
CA ALA A 266 -1.05 -4.66 16.12
C ALA A 266 -2.28 -4.35 15.24
N SER A 267 -2.51 -5.12 14.17
CA SER A 267 -3.74 -5.04 13.38
C SER A 267 -4.91 -5.82 14.02
N GLU A 268 -4.65 -6.70 14.99
CA GLU A 268 -5.68 -7.56 15.58
C GLU A 268 -6.58 -6.78 16.54
N SER A 269 -7.88 -6.79 16.25
CA SER A 269 -8.89 -6.18 17.10
C SER A 269 -9.45 -7.14 18.14
N SER A 270 -9.44 -6.74 19.42
CA SER A 270 -9.98 -7.58 20.50
C SER A 270 -11.52 -7.65 20.54
N ASP A 271 -12.20 -6.67 19.95
CA ASP A 271 -13.66 -6.55 19.89
C ASP A 271 -14.21 -6.64 18.46
N GLY A 272 -13.33 -6.78 17.46
CA GLY A 272 -13.70 -6.88 16.05
C GLY A 272 -14.02 -5.54 15.40
N GLU A 273 -13.66 -4.41 16.02
CA GLU A 273 -13.69 -3.08 15.40
C GLU A 273 -12.37 -2.79 14.66
N ASP A 274 -12.40 -1.85 13.71
CA ASP A 274 -11.19 -1.49 12.97
C ASP A 274 -10.17 -0.78 13.87
N VAL A 275 -8.90 -1.10 13.68
CA VAL A 275 -7.80 -0.55 14.46
C VAL A 275 -7.04 0.52 13.69
N ASP A 276 -6.51 1.51 14.41
CA ASP A 276 -5.56 2.46 13.83
C ASP A 276 -4.21 1.78 13.64
N ILE A 277 -3.98 1.26 12.43
CA ILE A 277 -2.75 0.57 12.05
C ILE A 277 -1.51 1.45 12.27
N VAL A 278 -1.58 2.76 12.05
CA VAL A 278 -0.43 3.65 12.24
C VAL A 278 -0.09 3.79 13.72
N ALA A 279 -1.10 3.89 14.58
CA ALA A 279 -0.89 3.84 16.03
C ALA A 279 -0.32 2.47 16.46
N GLY A 280 -0.78 1.38 15.84
CA GLY A 280 -0.24 0.04 16.04
C GLY A 280 1.25 -0.08 15.67
N VAL A 281 1.66 0.43 14.51
CA VAL A 281 3.06 0.50 14.07
C VAL A 281 3.89 1.31 15.08
N ALA A 282 3.40 2.47 15.51
CA ALA A 282 4.10 3.30 16.49
C ALA A 282 4.31 2.54 17.82
N ALA A 283 3.29 1.84 18.32
CA ALA A 283 3.39 1.05 19.54
C ALA A 283 4.34 -0.15 19.40
N ALA A 284 4.36 -0.81 18.23
CA ALA A 284 5.28 -1.91 17.94
C ALA A 284 6.75 -1.42 17.92
N LEU A 285 7.00 -0.26 17.32
CA LEU A 285 8.32 0.38 17.32
C LEU A 285 8.75 0.81 18.73
N GLU A 286 7.85 1.39 19.52
CA GLU A 286 8.14 1.73 20.93
C GLU A 286 8.52 0.50 21.75
N ALA A 287 7.84 -0.64 21.53
CA ALA A 287 8.16 -1.91 22.18
C ALA A 287 9.52 -2.48 21.74
N ALA A 288 10.02 -2.07 20.57
CA ALA A 288 11.34 -2.38 20.03
C ALA A 288 12.41 -1.32 20.39
N ASP A 289 12.15 -0.44 21.35
CA ASP A 289 13.04 0.66 21.76
C ASP A 289 13.35 1.67 20.63
N ASP A 290 12.40 1.88 19.71
CA ASP A 290 12.46 2.83 18.59
C ASP A 290 11.23 3.75 18.56
N SER A 291 11.07 4.57 17.52
CA SER A 291 9.89 5.41 17.33
C SER A 291 9.52 5.57 15.87
N LEU A 292 8.23 5.77 15.60
CA LEU A 292 7.75 6.07 14.24
C LEU A 292 8.43 7.32 13.66
N GLU A 293 8.66 8.37 14.46
CA GLU A 293 9.33 9.59 13.99
C GLU A 293 10.76 9.30 13.51
N ALA A 294 11.56 8.59 14.30
CA ALA A 294 12.95 8.28 13.95
C ALA A 294 13.03 7.34 12.74
N ALA A 295 12.23 6.27 12.74
CA ALA A 295 12.13 5.33 11.63
C ALA A 295 11.72 6.04 10.34
N TRP A 296 10.72 6.93 10.40
CA TRP A 296 10.24 7.66 9.22
C TRP A 296 11.29 8.62 8.66
N ILE A 297 12.01 9.36 9.51
CA ILE A 297 13.06 10.28 9.06
C ILE A 297 14.18 9.53 8.33
N GLU A 298 14.60 8.38 8.87
CA GLU A 298 15.61 7.55 8.24
C GLU A 298 15.12 6.95 6.93
N PHE A 299 13.89 6.43 6.90
CA PHE A 299 13.25 5.87 5.71
C PHE A 299 13.28 6.84 4.53
N VAL A 300 12.86 8.11 4.73
CA VAL A 300 12.81 9.09 3.64
C VAL A 300 14.21 9.53 3.18
N ARG A 301 15.22 9.44 4.05
CA ARG A 301 16.63 9.69 3.66
C ARG A 301 17.19 8.55 2.83
N LEU A 302 16.89 7.30 3.20
CA LEU A 302 17.29 6.15 2.41
C LEU A 302 16.62 6.16 1.04
N ASN A 303 15.34 6.56 0.98
CA ASN A 303 14.63 6.74 -0.30
C ASN A 303 15.31 7.78 -1.22
N LEU A 304 15.87 8.87 -0.68
CA LEU A 304 16.67 9.80 -1.48
C LEU A 304 17.91 9.12 -2.09
N ALA A 305 18.56 8.23 -1.35
CA ALA A 305 19.77 7.51 -1.74
C ALA A 305 19.51 6.25 -2.58
N THR A 306 18.51 6.31 -3.47
CA THR A 306 18.15 5.22 -4.40
C THR A 306 18.39 5.62 -5.87
N GLY A 307 18.45 4.62 -6.74
CA GLY A 307 18.66 4.76 -8.17
C GLY A 307 19.94 5.52 -8.52
N PRO A 308 19.87 6.57 -9.35
CA PRO A 308 21.05 7.38 -9.69
C PRO A 308 21.78 8.02 -8.51
N ARG A 309 21.13 8.07 -7.34
CA ARG A 309 21.63 8.67 -6.10
C ARG A 309 22.17 7.65 -5.09
N ALA A 310 22.16 6.36 -5.42
CA ALA A 310 22.70 5.30 -4.58
C ALA A 310 24.24 5.24 -4.58
N GLY A 311 24.80 4.50 -3.62
CA GLY A 311 26.20 4.03 -3.65
C GLY A 311 27.19 4.76 -2.73
N VAL A 312 26.78 5.82 -2.03
CA VAL A 312 27.62 6.53 -1.04
C VAL A 312 27.08 6.37 0.37
N VAL A 313 25.79 6.63 0.57
CA VAL A 313 25.08 6.26 1.80
C VAL A 313 24.79 4.75 1.77
N GLU A 314 25.07 4.08 2.89
CA GLU A 314 24.66 2.68 3.09
C GLU A 314 23.13 2.64 3.21
N GLY A 315 22.46 1.89 2.34
CA GLY A 315 21.01 1.79 2.25
C GLY A 315 20.57 0.40 1.81
N TYR A 316 19.46 0.30 1.09
CA TYR A 316 18.96 -0.98 0.59
C TYR A 316 20.00 -1.70 -0.28
N ASP A 317 20.05 -3.03 -0.19
CA ASP A 317 20.93 -3.87 -1.01
C ASP A 317 20.55 -3.82 -2.51
N PHE A 318 19.31 -3.47 -2.82
CA PHE A 318 18.79 -3.21 -4.17
C PHE A 318 18.66 -1.71 -4.49
N ALA A 319 19.26 -0.81 -3.72
CA ALA A 319 19.06 0.63 -3.90
C ALA A 319 19.39 1.13 -5.31
N ASP A 320 20.36 0.53 -6.00
CA ASP A 320 20.77 0.89 -7.37
C ASP A 320 19.86 0.33 -8.48
N GLN A 321 18.92 -0.55 -8.12
CA GLN A 321 17.93 -1.14 -9.04
C GLN A 321 16.64 -0.31 -9.13
N LEU A 322 16.36 0.51 -8.12
CA LEU A 322 15.22 1.43 -8.10
C LEU A 322 15.45 2.60 -9.07
N ASP A 323 14.38 3.16 -9.63
CA ASP A 323 14.44 4.41 -10.41
C ASP A 323 14.72 5.62 -9.49
N GLY A 324 14.28 5.52 -8.24
CA GLY A 324 14.49 6.49 -7.17
C GLY A 324 13.51 7.66 -7.18
N ILE A 325 13.57 8.50 -6.14
CA ILE A 325 12.63 9.61 -5.95
C ILE A 325 12.61 10.64 -7.10
N LEU A 326 11.48 11.31 -7.22
CA LEU A 326 11.31 12.47 -8.10
C LEU A 326 11.51 13.78 -7.32
N ALA A 327 12.22 14.73 -7.92
CA ALA A 327 12.35 16.06 -7.35
C ALA A 327 11.00 16.79 -7.41
N THR A 328 10.53 17.28 -6.27
CA THR A 328 9.41 18.23 -6.16
C THR A 328 9.72 19.50 -6.94
N ALA A 329 10.95 20.01 -6.82
CA ALA A 329 11.46 21.10 -7.65
C ALA A 329 12.98 20.99 -7.82
N SER A 330 13.51 21.51 -8.94
CA SER A 330 14.96 21.58 -9.21
C SER A 330 15.39 22.92 -9.82
N GLY A 331 16.55 23.43 -9.43
CA GLY A 331 17.05 24.76 -9.80
C GLY A 331 17.95 25.40 -8.73
N PRO A 332 18.44 26.63 -8.97
CA PRO A 332 19.38 27.30 -8.05
C PRO A 332 18.70 27.96 -6.84
N THR A 333 17.39 28.22 -6.93
CA THR A 333 16.57 28.88 -5.90
C THR A 333 15.13 28.42 -6.02
N PHE A 334 14.39 28.39 -4.91
CA PHE A 334 12.99 27.97 -4.84
C PHE A 334 12.19 28.94 -3.98
N ALA A 335 10.99 29.26 -4.44
CA ALA A 335 9.98 29.96 -3.66
C ALA A 335 8.61 29.37 -4.03
N ASP A 336 7.93 28.82 -3.04
CA ASP A 336 6.55 28.36 -3.12
C ASP A 336 5.78 29.00 -1.96
N ASP A 337 4.59 29.53 -2.21
CA ASP A 337 3.75 30.23 -1.23
C ASP A 337 2.67 29.33 -0.59
N ASP A 338 2.47 28.10 -1.07
CA ASP A 338 1.51 27.13 -0.52
C ASP A 338 2.08 25.70 -0.50
N GLU A 339 3.31 25.56 -0.02
CA GLU A 339 3.94 24.25 0.11
C GLU A 339 3.19 23.41 1.15
N ARG A 340 2.93 22.14 0.81
CA ARG A 340 2.11 21.23 1.61
C ARG A 340 2.79 19.89 1.79
N ILE A 341 3.12 19.60 3.04
CA ILE A 341 3.70 18.33 3.46
C ILE A 341 2.66 17.59 4.30
N SER A 342 2.21 16.45 3.80
CA SER A 342 1.22 15.63 4.50
C SER A 342 1.89 14.74 5.57
N PRO A 343 1.15 14.32 6.60
CA PRO A 343 1.64 13.36 7.59
C PRO A 343 2.15 12.08 6.92
N LEU A 344 3.28 11.55 7.40
CA LEU A 344 3.92 10.36 6.85
C LEU A 344 4.10 10.45 5.33
N ALA A 345 4.63 11.59 4.88
CA ALA A 345 4.99 11.87 3.49
C ALA A 345 6.28 12.67 3.41
N ALA A 346 6.93 12.67 2.25
CA ALA A 346 8.15 13.43 2.00
C ALA A 346 8.19 14.10 0.63
N ARG A 347 8.84 15.26 0.59
CA ARG A 347 9.15 16.03 -0.62
C ARG A 347 10.65 16.22 -0.73
N TYR A 348 11.14 16.30 -1.97
CA TYR A 348 12.57 16.31 -2.29
C TYR A 348 12.89 17.49 -3.20
N TYR A 349 13.74 18.42 -2.76
CA TYR A 349 14.12 19.61 -3.53
C TYR A 349 15.57 19.51 -3.94
N HIS A 350 15.86 19.72 -5.23
CA HIS A 350 17.19 19.58 -5.78
C HIS A 350 17.82 20.93 -6.14
N ILE A 351 18.73 21.41 -5.29
CA ILE A 351 19.41 22.71 -5.42
C ILE A 351 20.68 22.61 -6.25
N GLU A 352 20.76 23.40 -7.31
CA GLU A 352 22.00 23.64 -8.06
C GLU A 352 22.76 24.84 -7.47
N HIS A 353 23.69 24.59 -6.54
CA HIS A 353 24.33 25.66 -5.78
C HIS A 353 25.63 26.16 -6.44
N ALA A 354 25.74 27.47 -6.64
CA ALA A 354 26.94 28.15 -7.14
C ALA A 354 28.11 28.24 -6.12
N GLY A 355 27.88 27.81 -4.88
CA GLY A 355 28.80 27.97 -3.75
C GLY A 355 28.66 29.31 -3.03
N GLY A 356 29.03 29.33 -1.75
CA GLY A 356 28.85 30.46 -0.84
C GLY A 356 27.77 30.17 0.23
N PRO A 357 27.17 31.23 0.81
CA PRO A 357 26.11 31.07 1.81
C PRO A 357 24.83 30.49 1.20
N LEU A 358 24.21 29.54 1.90
CA LEU A 358 22.89 29.00 1.60
C LEU A 358 21.93 29.29 2.76
N ALA A 359 20.69 29.60 2.45
CA ALA A 359 19.62 29.80 3.42
C ALA A 359 18.35 29.06 2.98
N ALA A 360 17.48 28.80 3.95
CA ALA A 360 16.10 28.40 3.73
C ALA A 360 15.19 29.17 4.69
N GLY A 361 13.89 29.17 4.45
CA GLY A 361 12.95 29.79 5.37
C GLY A 361 11.53 29.33 5.13
N VAL A 362 10.71 29.49 6.17
CA VAL A 362 9.28 29.19 6.17
C VAL A 362 8.49 30.37 6.73
N ASP A 363 7.28 30.60 6.25
CA ASP A 363 6.41 31.69 6.75
C ASP A 363 5.50 31.27 7.92
N THR A 364 5.35 29.96 8.14
CA THR A 364 4.40 29.39 9.08
C THR A 364 5.10 28.35 9.96
N LEU A 365 4.90 28.44 11.27
CA LEU A 365 5.50 27.52 12.23
C LEU A 365 4.85 26.13 12.15
N HIS A 366 5.69 25.12 11.92
CA HIS A 366 5.34 23.70 12.01
C HIS A 366 6.47 22.95 12.73
N PRO A 367 6.53 22.96 14.07
CA PRO A 367 7.66 22.40 14.82
C PRO A 367 7.87 20.89 14.63
N GLN A 368 6.93 20.17 14.00
CA GLN A 368 7.05 18.75 13.63
C GLN A 368 7.50 18.55 12.17
N LEU A 369 7.47 19.58 11.33
CA LEU A 369 8.05 19.53 9.98
C LEU A 369 9.58 19.49 10.11
N ARG A 370 10.19 18.49 9.49
CA ARG A 370 11.63 18.23 9.53
C ARG A 370 12.22 18.48 8.15
N PHE A 371 13.44 18.99 8.14
CA PHE A 371 14.24 19.15 6.94
C PHE A 371 15.64 18.57 7.14
N SER A 372 16.23 18.03 6.09
CA SER A 372 17.65 17.67 6.04
C SER A 372 18.29 18.06 4.72
N LEU A 373 19.57 18.45 4.76
CA LEU A 373 20.36 18.86 3.62
C LEU A 373 21.45 17.81 3.32
N HIS A 374 21.43 17.28 2.10
CA HIS A 374 22.30 16.21 1.62
C HIS A 374 23.14 16.69 0.43
N PRO A 375 24.49 16.74 0.53
CA PRO A 375 25.35 17.04 -0.61
C PRO A 375 25.32 15.93 -1.66
N VAL A 376 25.50 16.29 -2.92
CA VAL A 376 25.85 15.32 -3.97
C VAL A 376 27.36 15.08 -3.94
N ALA A 377 27.77 13.81 -4.03
CA ALA A 377 29.15 13.39 -3.94
C ALA A 377 30.02 14.06 -5.01
N GLU A 378 31.28 14.29 -4.64
CA GLU A 378 32.31 14.90 -5.49
C GLU A 378 31.98 16.32 -6.01
N GLY A 379 30.97 16.98 -5.43
CA GLY A 379 30.50 18.29 -5.87
C GLY A 379 29.83 18.27 -7.26
N ALA A 380 29.37 17.11 -7.71
CA ALA A 380 28.56 16.98 -8.92
C ALA A 380 27.21 17.69 -8.75
N LEU A 381 26.52 17.99 -9.87
CA LEU A 381 25.18 18.58 -9.80
C LEU A 381 24.12 17.56 -9.40
N ASP A 382 24.22 16.31 -9.80
CA ASP A 382 23.35 15.22 -9.36
C ASP A 382 24.14 13.91 -9.44
N GLY A 383 23.66 12.87 -8.76
CA GLY A 383 24.36 11.59 -8.62
C GLY A 383 24.33 11.09 -7.17
N PRO A 384 25.25 10.18 -6.79
CA PRO A 384 25.29 9.60 -5.46
C PRO A 384 25.23 10.67 -4.36
N VAL A 385 24.31 10.54 -3.42
CA VAL A 385 24.15 11.51 -2.32
C VAL A 385 24.97 11.11 -1.11
N GLU A 386 25.51 12.11 -0.41
CA GLU A 386 26.20 11.95 0.86
C GLU A 386 25.19 12.00 2.04
N ALA A 387 25.67 11.60 3.23
CA ALA A 387 24.90 11.76 4.46
C ALA A 387 24.54 13.22 4.72
N GLU A 388 23.48 13.45 5.50
CA GLU A 388 23.04 14.80 5.84
C GLU A 388 24.16 15.60 6.53
N VAL A 389 24.32 16.85 6.11
CA VAL A 389 25.27 17.79 6.73
C VAL A 389 24.57 18.78 7.66
N LEU A 390 23.24 18.84 7.59
CA LEU A 390 22.42 19.72 8.41
C LEU A 390 20.99 19.19 8.51
N GLU A 391 20.40 19.36 9.68
CA GLU A 391 18.99 19.10 9.96
C GLU A 391 18.39 20.32 10.66
N TRP A 392 17.13 20.61 10.39
CA TRP A 392 16.38 21.64 11.11
C TRP A 392 14.87 21.34 11.09
N SER A 393 14.11 22.12 11.85
CA SER A 393 12.66 22.08 11.87
C SER A 393 12.08 23.46 11.55
N ALA A 394 10.80 23.51 11.19
CA ALA A 394 10.06 24.77 11.07
C ALA A 394 9.61 25.28 12.46
N ASP A 395 10.53 25.40 13.40
CA ASP A 395 10.29 25.94 14.75
C ASP A 395 10.43 27.47 14.86
N LEU A 396 10.94 28.10 13.80
CA LEU A 396 11.05 29.54 13.60
C LEU A 396 10.57 29.91 12.19
N THR A 397 9.95 31.09 12.07
CA THR A 397 9.61 31.67 10.76
C THR A 397 10.73 32.58 10.27
N GLY A 398 10.78 32.78 8.96
CA GLY A 398 11.76 33.61 8.28
C GLY A 398 13.05 32.87 7.91
N PRO A 399 14.10 33.60 7.51
CA PRO A 399 15.34 33.02 7.04
C PRO A 399 16.13 32.30 8.14
N ILE A 400 16.62 31.11 7.79
CA ILE A 400 17.53 30.26 8.56
C ILE A 400 18.81 30.11 7.73
N ASP A 401 19.95 30.37 8.36
CA ASP A 401 21.28 30.20 7.77
C ASP A 401 21.63 28.70 7.71
N LEU A 402 21.77 28.17 6.50
CA LEU A 402 22.21 26.79 6.25
C LEU A 402 23.74 26.72 6.08
N GLY A 403 24.47 27.82 6.27
CA GLY A 403 25.92 27.92 6.30
C GLY A 403 26.59 28.07 4.94
N GLU A 404 27.92 28.14 4.97
CA GLU A 404 28.76 28.15 3.76
C GLU A 404 28.80 26.77 3.10
N ARG A 405 28.58 26.73 1.79
CA ARG A 405 28.53 25.52 0.98
C ARG A 405 29.42 25.64 -0.25
N ALA A 406 29.94 24.49 -0.68
CA ALA A 406 30.70 24.43 -1.92
C ALA A 406 29.74 24.56 -3.12
N ALA A 407 30.29 24.85 -4.30
CA ALA A 407 29.51 24.70 -5.52
C ALA A 407 29.23 23.21 -5.77
N GLY A 408 28.01 22.88 -6.19
CA GLY A 408 27.56 21.51 -6.40
C GLY A 408 26.05 21.36 -6.22
N GLY A 409 25.58 20.13 -6.39
CA GLY A 409 24.20 19.72 -6.12
C GLY A 409 23.97 19.48 -4.63
N TYR A 410 22.79 19.86 -4.16
CA TYR A 410 22.31 19.53 -2.82
C TYR A 410 20.85 19.11 -2.90
N TRP A 411 20.48 18.11 -2.11
CA TRP A 411 19.10 17.68 -1.94
C TRP A 411 18.59 18.12 -0.57
N ILE A 412 17.42 18.72 -0.51
CA ILE A 412 16.67 18.94 0.72
C ILE A 412 15.53 17.94 0.78
N VAL A 413 15.48 17.17 1.87
CA VAL A 413 14.31 16.34 2.22
C VAL A 413 13.44 17.14 3.16
N ALA A 414 12.15 17.30 2.85
CA ALA A 414 11.16 17.86 3.75
C ALA A 414 10.12 16.78 4.09
N THR A 415 9.93 16.49 5.38
CA THR A 415 9.05 15.41 5.83
C THR A 415 8.27 15.79 7.07
N LEU A 416 7.03 15.32 7.16
CA LEU A 416 6.20 15.42 8.37
C LEU A 416 6.10 14.00 8.96
N PRO A 417 7.02 13.61 9.87
CA PRO A 417 7.17 12.23 10.31
C PRO A 417 6.14 11.78 11.35
N ALA A 418 5.31 12.69 11.84
CA ALA A 418 4.25 12.38 12.79
C ALA A 418 2.94 12.02 12.05
N ASN A 419 2.18 11.09 12.61
CA ASN A 419 0.80 10.84 12.20
C ASN A 419 -0.10 11.92 12.82
N LEU A 420 -0.52 12.89 12.01
CA LEU A 420 -1.32 14.04 12.43
C LEU A 420 -2.61 14.11 11.62
N ASP A 421 -3.60 14.85 12.13
CA ASP A 421 -4.88 15.05 11.44
C ASP A 421 -4.78 16.01 10.24
N SER A 422 -3.72 16.82 10.17
CA SER A 422 -3.56 17.87 9.17
C SER A 422 -2.14 17.93 8.59
N SER A 423 -2.06 18.34 7.32
CA SER A 423 -0.80 18.66 6.65
C SER A 423 -0.18 19.94 7.21
N ALA A 424 1.15 20.01 7.22
CA ALA A 424 1.88 21.26 7.36
C ALA A 424 1.73 22.07 6.07
N LYS A 425 1.24 23.31 6.18
CA LYS A 425 1.16 24.26 5.07
C LYS A 425 1.99 25.49 5.38
N THR A 426 2.91 25.86 4.48
CA THR A 426 3.76 27.03 4.66
C THR A 426 4.32 27.47 3.32
N GLY A 427 4.59 28.76 3.15
CA GLY A 427 5.53 29.20 2.12
C GLY A 427 6.93 28.69 2.43
N LEU A 428 7.63 28.15 1.43
CA LEU A 428 8.99 27.62 1.52
C LEU A 428 9.90 28.39 0.55
N CYS A 429 10.97 28.97 1.08
CA CYS A 429 12.02 29.58 0.27
C CYS A 429 13.39 28.98 0.54
N ILE A 430 14.15 28.74 -0.52
CA ILE A 430 15.49 28.13 -0.47
C ILE A 430 16.38 28.84 -1.48
N GLY A 431 17.57 29.27 -1.08
CA GLY A 431 18.51 29.94 -1.97
C GLY A 431 19.58 30.77 -1.23
N PRO A 432 20.26 31.70 -1.92
CA PRO A 432 21.14 32.65 -1.27
C PRO A 432 20.39 33.49 -0.21
N PRO A 433 21.05 33.95 0.87
CA PRO A 433 20.39 34.70 1.94
C PRO A 433 19.58 35.92 1.48
N ASP A 434 20.09 36.69 0.50
CA ASP A 434 19.39 37.86 -0.03
C ASP A 434 18.06 37.47 -0.72
N PHE A 435 18.06 36.34 -1.45
CA PHE A 435 16.85 35.81 -2.08
C PHE A 435 15.84 35.33 -1.05
N VAL A 436 16.30 34.60 -0.02
CA VAL A 436 15.41 34.11 1.04
C VAL A 436 14.84 35.27 1.87
N ALA A 437 15.62 36.32 2.12
CA ALA A 437 15.14 37.52 2.80
C ALA A 437 14.03 38.24 2.01
N GLU A 438 14.07 38.25 0.67
CA GLU A 438 13.01 38.82 -0.17
C GLU A 438 11.68 38.07 -0.07
N CYS A 439 11.70 36.77 0.28
CA CYS A 439 10.49 35.99 0.51
C CYS A 439 9.74 36.37 1.81
N PHE A 440 10.44 36.93 2.79
CA PHE A 440 9.89 37.27 4.09
C PHE A 440 10.09 38.77 4.36
N PRO A 441 9.37 39.65 3.66
CA PRO A 441 9.50 41.09 3.89
C PRO A 441 9.12 41.41 5.33
N ASP A 442 9.97 42.15 6.04
CA ASP A 442 9.70 42.60 7.41
C ASP A 442 8.34 43.33 7.45
N GLU A 443 7.35 42.75 8.15
CA GLU A 443 6.13 43.47 8.51
C GLU A 443 6.47 44.51 9.60
N GLY A 444 7.06 45.63 9.18
CA GLY A 444 7.68 46.61 10.05
C GLY A 444 7.42 48.07 9.66
N GLY A 445 6.14 48.46 9.59
CA GLY A 445 5.65 49.80 9.97
C GLY A 445 5.59 50.90 8.91
N ASP A 446 4.38 51.19 8.42
CA ASP A 446 3.80 52.53 8.46
C ASP A 446 2.25 52.43 8.41
N ASP A 447 1.65 52.97 9.46
CA ASP A 447 0.22 53.14 9.68
C ASP A 447 -0.19 54.47 9.00
N GLU A 448 -0.96 54.41 7.91
CA GLU A 448 -1.86 55.50 7.52
C GLU A 448 -3.22 54.89 7.19
N GLY A 449 -4.16 55.16 8.10
CA GLY A 449 -5.47 54.54 8.12
C GLY A 449 -6.40 54.93 6.97
N ASP A 450 -7.46 54.15 6.85
CA ASP A 450 -8.75 54.68 6.42
C ASP A 450 -9.86 54.05 7.27
N GLU A 451 -10.71 54.92 7.79
CA GLU A 451 -11.81 54.60 8.67
C GLU A 451 -12.94 53.92 7.88
N GLY A 452 -13.47 52.85 8.49
CA GLY A 452 -14.77 52.21 8.31
C GLY A 452 -15.73 52.62 7.18
N ASP A 453 -16.28 51.61 6.53
CA ASP A 453 -17.74 51.54 6.41
C ASP A 453 -18.22 50.09 6.56
N GLU A 454 -19.17 49.91 7.48
CA GLU A 454 -19.90 48.66 7.69
C GLU A 454 -20.93 48.50 6.57
N THR A 455 -21.03 47.33 5.94
CA THR A 455 -22.35 46.76 5.57
C THR A 455 -22.27 45.25 5.33
N GLY A 456 -22.84 44.51 6.28
CA GLY A 456 -23.85 43.46 6.08
C GLY A 456 -23.60 42.31 5.10
N GLY A 457 -23.60 41.09 5.63
CA GLY A 457 -23.87 39.89 4.86
C GLY A 457 -23.54 38.60 5.59
N ASP A 458 -24.36 38.24 6.60
CA ASP A 458 -24.42 36.87 7.11
C ASP A 458 -24.94 35.94 6.00
N GLU A 459 -24.10 35.02 5.50
CA GLU A 459 -24.58 33.75 4.96
C GLU A 459 -23.73 32.62 5.53
N ALA A 460 -24.35 31.89 6.46
CA ALA A 460 -23.95 30.57 6.89
C ALA A 460 -24.16 29.60 5.71
N GLY A 461 -23.07 28.98 5.26
CA GLY A 461 -23.09 27.80 4.42
C GLY A 461 -22.68 26.60 5.27
N ASP A 462 -23.68 25.90 5.80
CA ASP A 462 -23.56 24.52 6.24
C ASP A 462 -23.12 23.66 5.04
N ASP A 463 -22.09 22.84 5.22
CA ASP A 463 -21.95 21.59 4.47
C ASP A 463 -21.38 20.53 5.41
N GLU A 464 -22.27 20.05 6.29
CA GLU A 464 -22.23 18.66 6.74
C GLU A 464 -22.46 17.78 5.51
N SER A 465 -21.44 17.02 5.11
CA SER A 465 -21.65 15.74 4.43
C SER A 465 -20.86 14.66 5.15
N GLY A 466 -21.40 14.28 6.31
CA GLY A 466 -21.18 12.94 6.86
C GLY A 466 -21.79 11.93 5.89
N GLY A 467 -20.94 11.32 5.08
CA GLY A 467 -21.25 10.12 4.34
C GLY A 467 -20.62 8.94 5.07
N ASP A 468 -21.43 8.24 5.88
CA ASP A 468 -21.18 6.85 6.23
C ASP A 468 -21.04 6.05 4.92
N SER A 469 -19.82 5.58 4.62
CA SER A 469 -19.66 4.41 3.76
C SER A 469 -19.49 3.21 4.66
N ALA A 470 -20.62 2.56 4.91
CA ALA A 470 -20.64 1.15 5.31
C ALA A 470 -19.79 0.33 4.32
N GLY A 471 -19.11 -0.67 4.86
CA GLY A 471 -18.20 -1.58 4.16
C GLY A 471 -18.74 -2.02 2.79
N LEU A 472 -17.88 -1.84 1.79
CA LEU A 472 -17.93 -2.56 0.54
C LEU A 472 -16.69 -3.43 0.56
N ASP A 473 -16.93 -4.73 0.63
CA ASP A 473 -15.92 -5.77 0.48
C ASP A 473 -15.22 -5.52 -0.87
N ASP A 474 -13.95 -5.14 -0.84
CA ASP A 474 -13.14 -4.90 -2.03
C ASP A 474 -12.66 -6.26 -2.55
N GLU A 475 -13.57 -7.02 -3.18
CA GLU A 475 -13.21 -8.22 -3.95
C GLU A 475 -12.64 -7.82 -5.33
N GLY A 476 -11.65 -6.92 -5.34
CA GLY A 476 -10.92 -6.49 -6.53
C GLY A 476 -9.64 -7.30 -6.67
N GLY A 477 -9.56 -8.17 -7.68
CA GLY A 477 -8.38 -9.01 -7.92
C GLY A 477 -7.08 -8.20 -8.06
N CYS A 478 -5.98 -8.83 -7.63
CA CYS A 478 -4.64 -8.27 -7.65
C CYS A 478 -4.00 -8.40 -9.05
N SER A 479 -3.13 -7.47 -9.40
CA SER A 479 -2.31 -7.59 -10.62
C SER A 479 -0.84 -7.30 -10.32
N CYS A 480 0.00 -8.31 -10.50
CA CYS A 480 1.43 -8.31 -10.27
C CYS A 480 2.22 -8.36 -11.60
N ASP A 481 1.86 -7.53 -12.58
CA ASP A 481 2.60 -7.48 -13.86
C ASP A 481 3.97 -6.78 -13.71
N ALA A 482 5.04 -7.52 -13.98
CA ALA A 482 6.40 -7.00 -14.09
C ALA A 482 6.70 -6.46 -15.52
N SER A 483 6.63 -5.13 -15.65
CA SER A 483 7.35 -4.23 -16.60
C SER A 483 6.63 -3.62 -17.83
N SER A 484 6.51 -2.28 -17.84
CA SER A 484 7.21 -1.34 -18.77
C SER A 484 6.53 0.05 -18.84
N PRO A 485 7.29 1.16 -18.96
CA PRO A 485 6.79 2.52 -18.81
C PRO A 485 5.78 2.87 -19.90
N ALA A 486 4.68 3.48 -19.48
CA ALA A 486 3.62 3.98 -20.34
C ALA A 486 4.18 4.61 -21.63
N HIS A 487 3.86 4.00 -22.77
CA HIS A 487 4.12 4.58 -24.08
C HIS A 487 3.53 6.00 -24.12
N ARG A 488 4.42 7.01 -24.13
CA ARG A 488 4.10 8.42 -24.41
C ARG A 488 3.33 8.50 -25.75
N ARG A 489 2.01 8.55 -25.69
CA ARG A 489 1.18 9.00 -26.83
C ARG A 489 1.19 10.52 -26.84
N GLY A 490 2.13 11.07 -27.62
CA GLY A 490 2.12 12.46 -28.00
C GLY A 490 0.78 12.84 -28.65
N SER A 491 0.11 13.80 -28.03
CA SER A 491 -1.07 14.50 -28.54
C SER A 491 -0.75 15.14 -29.89
N LEU A 492 -1.17 14.49 -30.99
CA LEU A 492 -1.20 15.09 -32.31
C LEU A 492 -2.60 15.64 -32.56
N SER A 493 -2.65 16.97 -32.55
CA SER A 493 -3.82 17.80 -32.82
C SER A 493 -4.52 17.41 -34.12
N LEU A 494 -5.82 17.14 -34.02
CA LEU A 494 -6.74 17.03 -35.15
C LEU A 494 -6.89 18.40 -35.84
N VAL A 495 -6.18 18.59 -36.95
CA VAL A 495 -6.49 19.66 -37.90
C VAL A 495 -7.52 19.11 -38.90
N LEU A 496 -8.72 19.68 -38.85
CA LEU A 496 -9.74 19.57 -39.88
C LEU A 496 -9.21 20.04 -41.24
N LEU A 497 -9.35 19.21 -42.27
CA LEU A 497 -9.55 19.73 -43.63
C LEU A 497 -10.40 18.80 -44.49
N SER A 498 -11.44 19.42 -45.01
CA SER A 498 -12.54 18.87 -45.76
C SER A 498 -12.23 18.85 -47.27
N LEU A 499 -12.76 17.81 -47.93
CA LEU A 499 -13.41 17.83 -49.25
C LEU A 499 -12.59 17.88 -50.57
N VAL A 500 -13.09 17.02 -51.47
CA VAL A 500 -13.17 17.09 -52.95
C VAL A 500 -12.20 16.22 -53.77
N GLY A 501 -12.78 15.16 -54.36
CA GLY A 501 -12.89 15.08 -55.81
C GLY A 501 -11.91 14.21 -56.60
N ALA A 502 -12.39 13.01 -56.95
CA ALA A 502 -12.29 12.34 -58.25
C ALA A 502 -11.11 12.70 -59.21
N LEU A 503 -10.32 11.69 -59.60
CA LEU A 503 -10.31 11.12 -60.96
C LEU A 503 -9.12 10.15 -61.19
N ARG A 504 -9.48 8.90 -61.54
CA ARG A 504 -8.91 8.08 -62.63
C ARG A 504 -7.57 8.53 -63.26
N ARG A 505 -6.53 7.68 -63.18
CA ARG A 505 -6.00 6.84 -64.30
C ARG A 505 -4.63 6.21 -63.99
N ARG A 506 -4.58 4.87 -64.12
CA ARG A 506 -3.62 4.08 -64.93
C ARG A 506 -2.13 4.49 -64.91
N ARG A 507 -1.26 3.63 -64.34
CA ARG A 507 -0.46 2.61 -65.04
C ARG A 507 0.63 2.05 -64.11
N SER A 508 0.78 0.73 -64.16
CA SER A 508 1.80 -0.15 -63.59
C SER A 508 3.23 0.13 -64.14
N PRO A 509 4.24 -0.71 -63.85
CA PRO A 509 5.04 -0.74 -62.64
C PRO A 509 6.55 -0.63 -62.95
N SER A 510 7.37 -0.41 -61.92
CA SER A 510 8.72 -0.96 -61.78
C SER A 510 9.21 -0.72 -60.37
#